data_AF-A0AAU9QNT2-F1
#
_entry.id   AF-A0AAU9QNT2-F1
#
_cell.length_a   1.000
_cell.length_b   1.000
_cell.length_c   1.000
_cell.angle_alpha   90.00
_cell.angle_beta   90.00
_cell.angle_gamma   90.00
#
_symmetry.space_group_name_H-M   'P 1'
#
loop_
_entity.id
_entity.type
_entity.pdbx_description
1 polymer ?
#
loop_
_entity_poly.entity_id
_entity_poly.type
_entity_poly.pdbx_seq_one_letter_code
_entity_poly.pdbx_strand_id
1 'polypeptide(L)'
;MKIVIEKFDKQTELLVSELAIEKEHLDVIAQVLGLKEDDIQFLTSGAGGFDISGAQALDIEKLINKYFYDPEYDYQLGTAGTSAPMNLSQIVLDNRHLDPDLTIYIDSAWSPDSRVLLCAEPEDGSSPEGYDYFLEVFILQELFENVPEITVERVIKYAQVDA
;
A
#
# COMPACT_ATOMS: atom_id res chain seq x y z
N MET A 1 2.11 7.50 -11.79
CA MET A 1 1.79 7.38 -10.35
C MET A 1 0.43 7.96 -10.06
N LYS A 2 -0.18 7.48 -8.99
CA LYS A 2 -1.51 7.87 -8.54
C LYS A 2 -1.35 8.79 -7.33
N ILE A 3 -1.86 10.00 -7.40
CA ILE A 3 -1.92 10.89 -6.24
C ILE A 3 -3.11 10.47 -5.39
N VAL A 4 -2.91 10.40 -4.09
CA VAL A 4 -3.94 9.98 -3.14
C VAL A 4 -4.01 10.91 -1.94
N ILE A 5 -5.17 10.91 -1.30
CA ILE A 5 -5.30 11.40 0.07
C ILE A 5 -5.15 10.19 0.98
N GLU A 6 -4.10 10.19 1.77
CA GLU A 6 -3.78 9.16 2.75
C GLU A 6 -4.47 9.50 4.06
N LYS A 7 -5.08 8.49 4.69
CA LYS A 7 -5.74 8.60 6.00
C LYS A 7 -4.94 7.78 7.00
N PHE A 8 -4.48 8.40 8.07
CA PHE A 8 -3.69 7.75 9.13
C PHE A 8 -4.44 7.76 10.45
N ASP A 9 -4.29 6.67 11.19
CA ASP A 9 -4.78 6.59 12.56
C ASP A 9 -3.89 7.42 13.50
N LYS A 10 -4.49 8.33 14.27
CA LYS A 10 -3.77 9.28 15.15
C LYS A 10 -2.98 8.63 16.28
N GLN A 11 -3.32 7.41 16.67
CA GLN A 11 -2.68 6.74 17.81
C GLN A 11 -1.55 5.83 17.36
N THR A 12 -1.79 5.09 16.28
CA THR A 12 -0.87 4.05 15.78
C THR A 12 0.02 4.54 14.64
N GLU A 13 -0.30 5.70 14.06
CA GLU A 13 0.37 6.27 12.86
C GLU A 13 0.29 5.36 11.63
N LEU A 14 -0.56 4.32 11.67
CA LEU A 14 -0.73 3.39 10.56
C LEU A 14 -1.66 3.97 9.50
N LEU A 15 -1.32 3.70 8.23
CA LEU A 15 -2.18 4.02 7.09
C LEU A 15 -3.46 3.18 7.18
N VAL A 16 -4.60 3.88 7.22
CA VAL A 16 -5.94 3.30 7.30
C VAL A 16 -6.55 3.11 5.91
N SER A 17 -6.39 4.11 5.04
CA SER A 17 -6.96 4.07 3.70
C SER A 17 -6.35 5.13 2.78
N GLU A 18 -6.50 4.92 1.47
CA GLU A 18 -6.12 5.88 0.44
C GLU A 18 -7.31 6.24 -0.45
N LEU A 19 -7.50 7.54 -0.69
CA LEU A 19 -8.48 8.03 -1.64
C LEU A 19 -7.80 8.49 -2.93
N ALA A 20 -8.10 7.79 -4.02
CA ALA A 20 -7.71 8.18 -5.37
C ALA A 20 -8.18 9.59 -5.73
N ILE A 21 -7.24 10.45 -6.13
CA ILE A 21 -7.52 11.75 -6.71
C ILE A 21 -7.42 11.65 -8.23
N GLU A 22 -8.45 12.13 -8.92
CA GLU A 22 -8.41 12.29 -10.37
C GLU A 22 -7.41 13.38 -10.75
N LYS A 23 -6.65 13.17 -11.83
CA LYS A 23 -5.58 14.09 -12.24
C LYS A 23 -6.08 15.53 -12.43
N GLU A 24 -7.32 15.69 -12.87
CA GLU A 24 -7.99 16.99 -13.07
C GLU A 24 -8.18 17.79 -11.77
N HIS A 25 -8.18 17.13 -10.61
CA HIS A 25 -8.33 17.78 -9.31
C HIS A 25 -6.98 18.14 -8.66
N LEU A 26 -5.85 17.70 -9.21
CA LEU A 26 -4.54 17.90 -8.57
C LEU A 26 -4.22 19.39 -8.42
N ASP A 27 -4.42 20.18 -9.48
CA ASP A 27 -4.06 21.60 -9.48
C ASP A 27 -4.85 22.39 -8.44
N VAL A 28 -6.15 22.09 -8.28
CA VAL A 28 -7.01 22.78 -7.30
C VAL A 28 -6.70 22.34 -5.86
N ILE A 29 -6.33 21.08 -5.64
CA ILE A 29 -5.94 20.58 -4.32
C ILE A 29 -4.58 21.17 -3.92
N ALA A 30 -3.62 21.20 -4.85
CA ALA A 30 -2.32 21.83 -4.63
C ALA A 30 -2.46 23.30 -4.21
N GLN A 31 -3.41 24.03 -4.80
CA GLN A 31 -3.72 25.41 -4.38
C GLN A 31 -4.27 25.50 -2.95
N VAL A 32 -5.14 24.58 -2.53
CA VAL A 32 -5.65 24.54 -1.14
C VAL A 32 -4.54 24.26 -0.14
N LEU A 33 -3.58 23.41 -0.51
CA LEU A 33 -2.40 23.11 0.30
C LEU A 33 -1.32 24.20 0.22
N GLY A 34 -1.43 25.15 -0.71
CA GLY A 34 -0.42 26.19 -0.95
C GLY A 34 0.88 25.65 -1.54
N LEU A 35 0.82 24.51 -2.24
CA LEU A 35 1.97 23.86 -2.86
C LEU A 35 2.49 24.68 -4.04
N LYS A 36 3.82 24.76 -4.15
CA LYS A 36 4.52 25.35 -5.28
C LYS A 36 4.79 24.29 -6.35
N GLU A 37 5.26 24.74 -7.51
CA GLU A 37 5.61 23.85 -8.62
C GLU A 37 6.67 22.80 -8.22
N ASP A 38 7.67 23.19 -7.43
CA ASP A 38 8.68 22.27 -6.90
C ASP A 38 8.08 21.20 -5.97
N ASP A 39 7.08 21.57 -5.16
CA ASP A 39 6.38 20.64 -4.26
C ASP A 39 5.55 19.62 -5.07
N ILE A 40 4.91 20.07 -6.14
CA ILE A 40 4.17 19.20 -7.07
C ILE A 40 5.13 18.27 -7.82
N GLN A 41 6.31 18.76 -8.22
CA GLN A 41 7.35 17.91 -8.82
C GLN A 41 7.87 16.87 -7.84
N PHE A 42 8.06 17.24 -6.57
CA PHE A 42 8.45 16.32 -5.51
C PHE A 42 7.40 15.21 -5.36
N LEU A 43 6.13 15.59 -5.17
CA LEU A 43 5.01 14.65 -5.08
C LEU A 43 4.94 13.72 -6.31
N THR A 44 5.00 14.27 -7.51
CA THR A 44 4.89 13.47 -8.74
C THR A 44 6.12 12.61 -9.04
N SER A 45 7.26 12.87 -8.38
CA SER A 45 8.45 12.02 -8.41
C SER A 45 8.33 10.78 -7.52
N GLY A 46 7.26 10.69 -6.70
CA GLY A 46 6.98 9.55 -5.82
C GLY A 46 7.63 9.67 -4.46
N ALA A 47 8.18 10.84 -4.17
CA ALA A 47 8.71 11.21 -2.88
C ALA A 47 7.82 12.28 -2.27
N GLY A 48 7.56 12.17 -0.97
CA GLY A 48 6.88 13.20 -0.20
C GLY A 48 5.41 12.93 0.10
N GLY A 49 5.00 13.52 1.22
CA GLY A 49 3.63 13.62 1.70
C GLY A 49 3.45 15.02 2.29
N PHE A 50 2.29 15.64 2.07
CA PHE A 50 1.99 16.98 2.54
C PHE A 50 0.77 16.94 3.45
N ASP A 51 0.94 17.40 4.69
CA ASP A 51 -0.14 17.41 5.69
C ASP A 51 -1.35 18.21 5.22
N ILE A 52 -2.53 17.65 5.45
CA ILE A 52 -3.82 18.28 5.19
C ILE A 52 -4.47 18.58 6.54
N SER A 53 -4.60 19.88 6.85
CA SER A 53 -5.37 20.30 8.03
C SER A 53 -6.86 20.02 7.86
N GLY A 54 -7.61 19.95 8.96
CA GLY A 54 -9.06 19.69 8.89
C GLY A 54 -9.85 20.73 8.09
N ALA A 55 -9.42 22.00 8.10
CA ALA A 55 -10.02 23.03 7.24
C ALA A 55 -9.77 22.76 5.75
N GLN A 56 -8.53 22.39 5.40
CA GLN A 56 -8.16 22.03 4.03
C GLN A 56 -8.89 20.77 3.57
N ALA A 57 -9.03 19.76 4.43
CA ALA A 57 -9.76 18.53 4.11
C ALA A 57 -11.21 18.83 3.72
N LEU A 58 -11.93 19.64 4.52
CA LEU A 58 -13.31 20.05 4.23
C LEU A 58 -13.43 20.87 2.93
N ASP A 59 -12.41 21.66 2.58
CA ASP A 59 -12.41 22.40 1.31
C ASP A 59 -12.14 21.49 0.12
N ILE A 60 -11.25 20.50 0.27
CA ILE A 60 -11.00 19.47 -0.74
C ILE A 60 -12.25 18.65 -0.99
N GLU A 61 -12.98 18.22 0.06
CA GLU A 61 -14.24 17.48 -0.09
C GLU A 61 -15.25 18.16 -1.02
N LYS A 62 -15.40 19.49 -0.85
CA LYS A 62 -16.29 20.31 -1.69
C LYS A 62 -15.79 20.39 -3.13
N LEU A 63 -14.47 20.52 -3.33
CA LEU A 63 -13.86 20.64 -4.65
C LEU A 63 -14.00 19.37 -5.47
N ILE A 64 -13.78 18.20 -4.84
CA ILE A 64 -13.81 16.91 -5.54
C ILE A 64 -15.15 16.20 -5.44
N ASN A 65 -16.11 16.79 -4.71
CA ASN A 65 -17.43 16.22 -4.43
C ASN A 65 -17.36 14.79 -3.84
N LYS A 66 -16.46 14.59 -2.87
CA LYS A 66 -16.30 13.33 -2.11
C LYS A 66 -16.14 13.65 -0.64
N TYR A 67 -16.72 12.82 0.23
CA TYR A 67 -16.59 12.95 1.67
C TYR A 67 -15.57 11.93 2.18
N PHE A 68 -14.57 12.37 2.94
CA PHE A 68 -13.50 11.55 3.52
C PHE A 68 -12.97 12.07 4.87
N TYR A 69 -13.26 13.32 5.25
CA TYR A 69 -12.73 13.94 6.46
C TYR A 69 -13.41 13.40 7.72
N ASP A 70 -12.60 13.03 8.68
CA ASP A 70 -12.99 12.55 10.00
C ASP A 70 -11.97 13.10 11.01
N PRO A 71 -12.41 13.89 12.01
CA PRO A 71 -11.51 14.54 12.95
C PRO A 71 -10.69 13.57 13.82
N GLU A 72 -11.03 12.28 13.87
CA GLU A 72 -10.27 11.26 14.60
C GLU A 72 -9.01 10.79 13.86
N TYR A 73 -8.78 11.26 12.63
CA TYR A 73 -7.68 10.82 11.76
C TYR A 73 -6.84 11.99 11.26
N ASP A 74 -5.60 11.66 10.85
CA ASP A 74 -4.70 12.59 10.17
C ASP A 74 -4.68 12.29 8.67
N TYR A 75 -4.40 13.32 7.88
CA TYR A 75 -4.50 13.25 6.43
C TYR A 75 -3.28 13.85 5.76
N GLN A 76 -2.80 13.21 4.70
CA GLN A 76 -1.74 13.73 3.85
C GLN A 76 -2.09 13.61 2.38
N LEU A 77 -1.65 14.57 1.58
CA LEU A 77 -1.56 14.44 0.14
C LEU A 77 -0.27 13.69 -0.16
N GLY A 78 -0.43 12.44 -0.58
CA GLY A 78 0.66 11.54 -0.86
C GLY A 78 0.65 11.07 -2.31
N THR A 79 1.67 10.30 -2.61
CA THR A 79 1.69 9.49 -3.82
C THR A 79 1.42 8.09 -3.34
N ALA A 80 0.40 7.41 -3.88
CA ALA A 80 0.22 6.01 -3.55
C ALA A 80 1.46 5.27 -4.03
N GLY A 81 2.32 4.91 -3.09
CA GLY A 81 3.41 3.98 -3.27
C GLY A 81 2.82 2.59 -3.28
N THR A 82 2.02 2.27 -4.31
CA THR A 82 1.40 0.94 -4.45
C THR A 82 0.79 0.41 -3.13
N SER A 83 0.21 1.28 -2.28
CA SER A 83 -0.31 0.95 -0.96
C SER A 83 -1.84 0.99 -0.88
N ALA A 84 -2.50 0.52 -1.95
CA ALA A 84 -3.72 -0.25 -1.72
C ALA A 84 -3.37 -1.41 -0.78
N PRO A 85 -4.28 -1.92 0.09
CA PRO A 85 -4.03 -3.13 0.85
C PRO A 85 -3.49 -4.17 -0.13
N MET A 86 -2.19 -4.48 -0.04
CA MET A 86 -1.53 -5.23 -1.09
C MET A 86 -2.09 -6.63 -1.00
N ASN A 87 -2.88 -6.98 -2.01
CA ASN A 87 -3.34 -8.34 -2.15
C ASN A 87 -2.18 -9.18 -2.66
N LEU A 88 -2.33 -10.49 -2.52
CA LEU A 88 -1.30 -11.44 -2.89
C LEU A 88 -0.81 -11.26 -4.34
N SER A 89 -1.72 -10.94 -5.27
CA SER A 89 -1.35 -10.66 -6.66
C SER A 89 -0.34 -9.53 -6.79
N GLN A 90 -0.56 -8.44 -6.05
CA GLN A 90 0.31 -7.26 -6.12
C GLN A 90 1.70 -7.56 -5.55
N ILE A 91 1.77 -8.27 -4.42
CA ILE A 91 3.04 -8.70 -3.80
C ILE A 91 3.81 -9.64 -4.72
N VAL A 92 3.12 -10.63 -5.30
CA VAL A 92 3.75 -11.59 -6.18
C VAL A 92 4.28 -10.93 -7.45
N LEU A 93 3.54 -9.99 -8.05
CA LEU A 93 3.95 -9.35 -9.30
C LEU A 93 4.99 -8.24 -9.10
N ASP A 94 5.01 -7.59 -7.93
CA ASP A 94 5.94 -6.50 -7.60
C ASP A 94 6.88 -6.88 -6.44
N ASN A 95 7.49 -8.07 -6.52
CA ASN A 95 8.29 -8.62 -5.42
C ASN A 95 9.76 -8.11 -5.37
N ARG A 96 10.26 -7.47 -6.43
CA ARG A 96 11.72 -7.20 -6.58
C ARG A 96 12.28 -6.19 -5.58
N HIS A 97 11.43 -5.33 -5.04
CA HIS A 97 11.82 -4.28 -4.12
C HIS A 97 11.58 -4.67 -2.65
N LEU A 98 10.99 -5.85 -2.41
CA LEU A 98 10.71 -6.35 -1.08
C LEU A 98 12.01 -6.82 -0.42
N ASP A 99 12.06 -6.62 0.91
CA ASP A 99 13.18 -7.08 1.72
C ASP A 99 13.20 -8.62 1.78
N PRO A 100 14.29 -9.27 1.31
CA PRO A 100 14.38 -10.73 1.23
C PRO A 100 14.32 -11.43 2.60
N ASP A 101 14.61 -10.73 3.69
CA ASP A 101 14.60 -11.29 5.06
C ASP A 101 13.18 -11.34 5.67
N LEU A 102 12.16 -10.85 4.96
CA LEU A 102 10.77 -10.87 5.40
C LEU A 102 10.04 -12.15 4.98
N THR A 103 9.00 -12.47 5.75
CA THR A 103 8.04 -13.54 5.44
C THR A 103 6.71 -12.94 4.99
N ILE A 104 6.11 -13.58 3.97
CA ILE A 104 4.78 -13.28 3.46
C ILE A 104 3.78 -14.15 4.20
N TYR A 105 2.83 -13.51 4.86
CA TYR A 105 1.68 -14.17 5.48
C TYR A 105 0.40 -13.73 4.77
N ILE A 106 -0.55 -14.65 4.61
CA ILE A 106 -1.82 -14.36 3.93
C ILE A 106 -3.03 -14.75 4.77
N ASP A 107 -4.17 -14.12 4.52
CA ASP A 107 -5.42 -14.65 5.07
C ASP A 107 -5.73 -16.06 4.52
N SER A 108 -6.56 -16.82 5.24
CA SER A 108 -6.90 -18.19 4.89
C SER A 108 -7.75 -18.35 3.62
N ALA A 109 -7.95 -17.29 2.83
CA ALA A 109 -8.63 -17.40 1.54
C ALA A 109 -7.74 -18.03 0.46
N TRP A 110 -6.40 -17.98 0.60
CA TRP A 110 -5.44 -18.56 -0.36
C TRP A 110 -5.74 -18.20 -1.82
N SER A 111 -6.00 -16.92 -2.06
CA SER A 111 -6.45 -16.41 -3.35
C SER A 111 -5.59 -15.25 -3.83
N PRO A 112 -5.62 -14.90 -5.13
CA PRO A 112 -4.92 -13.73 -5.65
C PRO A 112 -5.34 -12.42 -4.95
N ASP A 113 -6.53 -12.38 -4.35
CA ASP A 113 -7.08 -11.24 -3.61
C ASP A 113 -6.82 -11.30 -2.09
N SER A 114 -6.14 -12.34 -1.60
CA SER A 114 -5.84 -12.52 -0.17
C SER A 114 -5.08 -11.33 0.39
N ARG A 115 -5.46 -10.90 1.60
CA ARG A 115 -4.75 -9.87 2.35
C ARG A 115 -3.37 -10.39 2.73
N VAL A 116 -2.36 -9.54 2.60
CA VAL A 116 -0.98 -9.87 2.95
C VAL A 116 -0.54 -9.11 4.19
N LEU A 117 0.24 -9.79 5.03
CA LEU A 117 1.07 -9.20 6.07
C LEU A 117 2.54 -9.57 5.78
N LEU A 118 3.40 -8.57 5.73
CA LEU A 118 4.86 -8.72 5.59
C LEU A 118 5.51 -8.40 6.93
N CYS A 119 6.19 -9.38 7.52
CA CYS A 119 6.96 -9.17 8.75
C CYS A 119 8.07 -10.22 8.87
N ALA A 120 9.03 -9.97 9.77
CA ALA A 120 10.02 -10.99 10.13
C ALA A 120 9.30 -12.20 10.74
N GLU A 121 9.85 -13.40 10.49
CA GLU A 121 9.33 -14.61 11.11
C GLU A 121 9.47 -14.52 12.65
N PRO A 122 8.41 -14.84 13.41
CA PRO A 122 8.50 -14.95 14.86
C PRO A 122 9.55 -15.99 15.29
N GLU A 123 10.33 -15.69 16.33
CA GLU A 123 11.36 -16.61 16.86
C GLU A 123 10.80 -17.95 17.33
N ASP A 124 9.50 -18.03 17.62
CA ASP A 124 8.81 -19.24 18.04
C ASP A 124 8.22 -20.05 16.87
N GLY A 125 8.41 -19.60 15.63
CA GLY A 125 7.89 -20.23 14.40
C GLY A 125 6.37 -20.16 14.28
N SER A 126 5.71 -19.30 15.08
CA SER A 126 4.26 -19.12 14.98
C SER A 126 3.88 -18.23 13.80
N SER A 127 2.64 -18.37 13.32
CA SER A 127 2.05 -17.41 12.38
C SER A 127 1.31 -16.31 13.14
N PRO A 128 1.34 -15.05 12.65
CA PRO A 128 0.52 -13.97 13.19
C PRO A 128 -0.97 -14.34 13.23
N GLU A 129 -1.68 -13.86 14.25
CA GLU A 129 -3.10 -14.19 14.44
C GLU A 129 -3.95 -13.80 13.21
N GLY A 130 -4.69 -14.76 12.67
CA GLY A 130 -5.57 -14.56 11.51
C GLY A 130 -4.86 -14.63 10.16
N TYR A 131 -3.58 -15.01 10.13
CA TYR A 131 -2.82 -15.24 8.90
C TYR A 131 -2.16 -16.62 8.90
N ASP A 132 -2.04 -17.19 7.71
CA ASP A 132 -1.31 -18.41 7.42
C ASP A 132 0.06 -18.05 6.81
N TYR A 133 1.08 -18.85 7.11
CA TYR A 133 2.36 -18.79 6.41
C TYR A 133 2.14 -19.03 4.91
N PHE A 134 2.70 -18.14 4.08
CA PHE A 134 2.69 -18.31 2.63
C PHE A 134 4.07 -18.73 2.13
N LEU A 135 5.03 -17.82 2.12
CA LEU A 135 6.40 -18.01 1.62
C LEU A 135 7.32 -16.92 2.19
N GLU A 136 8.62 -17.20 2.29
CA GLU A 136 9.64 -16.16 2.49
C GLU A 136 9.85 -15.34 1.21
N VAL A 137 10.18 -14.05 1.36
CA VAL A 137 10.35 -13.14 0.21
C VAL A 137 11.48 -13.59 -0.70
N PHE A 138 12.60 -14.07 -0.14
CA PHE A 138 13.71 -14.56 -0.98
C PHE A 138 13.30 -15.76 -1.84
N ILE A 139 12.46 -16.69 -1.33
CA ILE A 139 11.96 -17.83 -2.10
C ILE A 139 11.12 -17.34 -3.28
N LEU A 140 10.23 -16.37 -3.03
CA LEU A 140 9.42 -15.76 -4.08
C LEU A 140 10.30 -15.12 -5.17
N GLN A 141 11.33 -14.38 -4.79
CA GLN A 141 12.26 -13.75 -5.73
C GLN A 141 13.03 -14.80 -6.54
N GLU A 142 13.54 -15.85 -5.90
CA GLU A 142 14.23 -16.96 -6.58
C GLU A 142 13.33 -17.67 -7.60
N LEU A 143 12.04 -17.87 -7.29
CA LEU A 143 11.09 -18.46 -8.22
C LEU A 143 10.95 -17.62 -9.50
N PHE A 144 10.94 -16.29 -9.39
CA PHE A 144 10.86 -15.39 -10.55
C PHE A 144 12.14 -15.35 -11.38
N GLU A 145 13.30 -15.59 -10.77
CA GLU A 145 14.57 -15.70 -11.50
C GLU A 145 14.69 -17.02 -12.27
N ASN A 146 14.22 -18.11 -11.67
CA ASN A 146 14.48 -19.46 -12.16
C ASN A 146 13.34 -20.03 -13.03
N VAL A 147 12.11 -19.52 -12.91
CA VAL A 147 10.94 -20.05 -13.63
C VAL A 147 10.47 -19.06 -14.70
N PRO A 148 10.67 -19.37 -16.00
CA PRO A 148 10.09 -18.56 -17.06
C PRO A 148 8.55 -18.64 -17.01
N GLU A 149 7.90 -17.48 -17.11
CA GLU A 149 6.43 -17.31 -17.10
C GLU A 149 5.75 -17.82 -15.80
N ILE A 150 6.21 -17.29 -14.67
CA ILE A 150 5.55 -17.49 -13.38
C ILE A 150 4.28 -16.63 -13.26
N THR A 151 3.21 -17.22 -12.71
CA THR A 151 1.94 -16.53 -12.45
C THR A 151 1.58 -16.64 -10.97
N VAL A 152 0.68 -15.77 -10.49
CA VAL A 152 0.21 -15.76 -9.09
C VAL A 152 -0.36 -17.13 -8.68
N GLU A 153 -1.14 -17.78 -9.54
CA GLU A 153 -1.71 -19.10 -9.27
C GLU A 153 -0.64 -20.19 -9.18
N ARG A 154 0.47 -20.06 -9.93
CA ARG A 154 1.59 -21.01 -9.83
C ARG A 154 2.35 -20.83 -8.53
N VAL A 155 2.53 -19.58 -8.08
CA VAL A 155 3.14 -19.29 -6.77
C VAL A 155 2.26 -19.81 -5.63
N ILE A 156 0.95 -19.58 -5.68
CA ILE A 156 0.01 -20.12 -4.68
C ILE A 156 0.11 -21.64 -4.61
N LYS A 157 0.12 -22.33 -5.75
CA LYS A 157 0.26 -23.79 -5.79
C LYS A 157 1.61 -24.27 -5.28
N TYR A 158 2.68 -23.49 -5.48
CA TYR A 158 3.99 -23.81 -4.94
C TYR A 158 3.98 -23.68 -3.41
N ALA A 159 3.51 -22.55 -2.89
CA ALA A 159 3.39 -22.28 -1.46
C ALA A 159 2.57 -23.36 -0.73
N GLN A 160 1.47 -23.82 -1.33
CA GLN A 160 0.64 -24.91 -0.77
C GLN A 160 1.34 -26.27 -0.66
N VAL A 161 2.43 -26.48 -1.39
CA VAL A 161 3.23 -27.72 -1.35
C VAL A 161 4.41 -27.58 -0.40
N ASP A 162 4.89 -26.35 -0.21
CA ASP A 162 6.02 -26.01 0.65
C ASP A 162 5.62 -25.84 2.12
N ALA A 163 4.46 -25.24 2.38
CA ALA A 163 3.83 -25.05 3.70
C ALA A 163 3.37 -26.36 4.35
#